data_AF-M4BLW4-F1
#
_entry.id   AF-M4BLW4-F1
#
_cell.length_a   1.000
_cell.length_b   1.000
_cell.length_c   1.000
_cell.angle_alpha   90.00
_cell.angle_beta   90.00
_cell.angle_gamma   90.00
#
_symmetry.space_group_name_H-M   'P 1'
#
loop_
_entity.id
_entity.type
_entity.pdbx_description
1 polymer ?
#
loop_
_entity_poly.entity_id
_entity_poly.type
_entity_poly.pdbx_seq_one_letter_code
_entity_poly.pdbx_strand_id
1 'polypeptide(L)'
;MYLAEDRILSFEVVARKDCKWTMHYVKDAVARTDVPHNLVGLISQRKRWLNGAFFATLFSIWNWGRIYSESSHSFSRKMAFLVLYLYNLLYTVFGFFLPANLYLALFFVVFQGFQQNRLEFVDTSEYSQTVLDCAVYMYNFAYLFGLLMLIIIGLGNNPKHMKLTYYFLGAVFGVMMMLSSLVGVGIFFSSPANINSIVVSILTVGVYFIGPALHGEVHHIFMTFTHYTALIPSFVNIATVYSFCNLQDLSWGTKGLHDDPLLLSLDDTEKGDFKDVIAKRRAMEECRREEKERAENRKKSFEAFRTNILLTWAFSNLIFALFIVYFTSSSIYMPLLYICVASINSCRLLGCAGHLIYIHTTGLRDRILDKTECGNGTGRYPQNSYVQLDEHYAALTEDQRAFASGRTNASARSNNDVYSAA
;
A
#
# COMPACT_ATOMS: atom_id res chain seq x y z
N MET A 1 -11.32 -16.03 -5.35
CA MET A 1 -10.82 -14.72 -4.92
C MET A 1 -9.35 -14.69 -5.33
N TYR A 2 -9.02 -14.13 -6.50
CA TYR A 2 -7.67 -14.16 -7.10
C TYR A 2 -6.89 -12.85 -6.90
N LEU A 3 -7.36 -11.97 -6.01
CA LEU A 3 -6.74 -10.68 -5.79
C LEU A 3 -5.96 -10.70 -4.47
N ALA A 4 -4.68 -10.35 -4.54
CA ALA A 4 -3.75 -10.33 -3.42
C ALA A 4 -3.46 -11.71 -2.81
N GLU A 5 -3.30 -12.72 -3.67
CA GLU A 5 -2.84 -14.06 -3.31
C GLU A 5 -1.64 -13.99 -2.36
N ASP A 6 -0.60 -13.21 -2.68
CA ASP A 6 0.61 -13.11 -1.84
C ASP A 6 0.31 -12.66 -0.39
N ARG A 7 -0.60 -11.69 -0.21
CA ARG A 7 -0.93 -11.13 1.11
C ARG A 7 -1.86 -12.03 1.90
N ILE A 8 -2.84 -12.64 1.23
CA ILE A 8 -3.74 -13.62 1.84
C ILE A 8 -2.95 -14.88 2.21
N LEU A 9 -2.06 -15.34 1.33
CA LEU A 9 -1.15 -16.46 1.56
C LEU A 9 -0.28 -16.20 2.78
N SER A 10 0.26 -14.99 2.92
CA SER A 10 1.04 -14.60 4.12
C SER A 10 0.23 -14.79 5.41
N PHE A 11 -1.06 -14.43 5.40
CA PHE A 11 -1.96 -14.66 6.54
C PHE A 11 -2.24 -16.16 6.75
N GLU A 12 -2.58 -16.89 5.69
CA GLU A 12 -2.88 -18.33 5.73
C GLU A 12 -1.70 -19.17 6.23
N VAL A 13 -0.47 -18.79 5.88
CA VAL A 13 0.75 -19.42 6.38
C VAL A 13 0.85 -19.26 7.90
N VAL A 14 0.63 -18.06 8.43
CA VAL A 14 0.71 -17.79 9.87
C VAL A 14 -0.45 -18.43 10.64
N ALA A 15 -1.65 -18.44 10.05
CA ALA A 15 -2.86 -19.00 10.64
C ALA A 15 -3.02 -20.51 10.40
N ARG A 16 -2.03 -21.18 9.80
CA ARG A 16 -2.11 -22.59 9.44
C ARG A 16 -2.48 -23.46 10.66
N LYS A 17 -3.52 -24.27 10.49
CA LYS A 17 -4.04 -25.15 11.53
C LYS A 17 -2.98 -26.11 12.07
N ASP A 18 -2.92 -26.20 13.39
CA ASP A 18 -2.02 -27.08 14.17
C ASP A 18 -0.53 -26.90 13.81
N CYS A 19 -0.18 -25.75 13.24
CA CYS A 19 1.16 -25.40 12.81
C CYS A 19 1.61 -24.08 13.45
N LYS A 20 2.92 -23.87 13.51
CA LYS A 20 3.56 -22.65 14.04
C LYS A 20 4.53 -22.03 13.03
N TRP A 21 4.11 -21.96 11.77
CA TRP A 21 4.95 -21.45 10.67
C TRP A 21 5.28 -19.97 10.86
N THR A 22 6.53 -19.62 10.55
CA THR A 22 7.05 -18.25 10.65
C THR A 22 7.59 -17.80 9.31
N MET A 23 7.44 -16.50 9.03
CA MET A 23 8.04 -15.85 7.87
C MET A 23 9.15 -14.93 8.35
N HIS A 24 10.24 -14.87 7.60
CA HIS A 24 11.41 -14.10 7.96
C HIS A 24 11.79 -13.15 6.83
N TYR A 25 12.10 -11.91 7.21
CA TYR A 25 12.64 -10.93 6.29
C TYR A 25 14.14 -11.14 6.13
N VAL A 26 14.58 -11.27 4.88
CA VAL A 26 15.98 -11.40 4.50
C VAL A 26 16.40 -10.10 3.82
N LYS A 27 17.30 -9.33 4.44
CA LYS A 27 17.75 -8.03 3.89
C LYS A 27 18.46 -8.20 2.54
N ASP A 28 19.26 -9.26 2.39
CA ASP A 28 20.09 -9.49 1.20
C ASP A 28 19.33 -10.10 0.02
N ALA A 29 18.04 -10.43 0.19
CA ALA A 29 17.22 -10.96 -0.90
C ALA A 29 16.93 -9.86 -1.92
N VAL A 30 17.38 -10.07 -3.16
CA VAL A 30 17.21 -9.10 -4.26
C VAL A 30 16.11 -9.56 -5.21
N ALA A 31 15.09 -8.72 -5.38
CA ALA A 31 14.07 -8.86 -6.42
C ALA A 31 14.16 -7.69 -7.41
N ARG A 32 14.15 -7.99 -8.72
CA ARG A 32 14.08 -6.95 -9.77
C ARG A 32 12.62 -6.76 -10.18
N THR A 33 12.19 -5.50 -10.26
CA THR A 33 10.82 -5.15 -10.62
C THR A 33 10.79 -4.05 -11.68
N ASP A 34 9.77 -4.09 -12.54
CA ASP A 34 9.54 -3.03 -13.52
C ASP A 34 8.99 -1.79 -12.83
N VAL A 35 9.66 -0.65 -13.04
CA VAL A 35 9.24 0.66 -12.51
C VAL A 35 8.35 1.36 -13.55
N PRO A 36 7.22 1.97 -13.15
CA PRO A 36 6.43 2.77 -14.07
C PRO A 36 7.20 4.02 -14.52
N HIS A 37 7.28 4.26 -15.83
CA HIS A 37 7.99 5.42 -16.41
C HIS A 37 7.13 6.68 -16.56
N ASN A 38 5.81 6.60 -16.30
CA ASN A 38 4.91 7.75 -16.42
C ASN A 38 3.78 7.69 -15.37
N LEU A 39 3.10 8.83 -15.17
CA LEU A 39 2.06 8.98 -14.15
C LEU A 39 0.89 8.02 -14.37
N VAL A 40 0.50 7.78 -15.62
CA VAL A 40 -0.59 6.87 -15.99
C VAL A 40 -0.27 5.42 -15.60
N GLY A 41 0.96 4.99 -15.88
CA GLY A 41 1.48 3.68 -15.48
C GLY A 41 1.54 3.55 -13.96
N LEU A 42 1.98 4.60 -13.27
CA LEU A 42 2.00 4.66 -11.81
C LEU A 42 0.59 4.55 -11.20
N ILE A 43 -0.38 5.32 -11.71
CA ILE A 43 -1.80 5.25 -11.29
C ILE A 43 -2.34 3.82 -11.50
N SER A 44 -2.06 3.22 -12.65
CA SER A 44 -2.51 1.85 -12.97
C SER A 44 -1.89 0.81 -12.04
N GLN A 45 -0.60 0.95 -11.69
CA GLN A 45 0.07 0.08 -10.74
C GLN A 45 -0.49 0.27 -9.33
N ARG A 46 -0.66 1.52 -8.88
CA ARG A 46 -1.17 1.85 -7.55
C ARG A 46 -2.61 1.40 -7.36
N LYS A 47 -3.47 1.51 -8.38
CA LYS A 47 -4.82 0.91 -8.36
C LYS A 47 -4.77 -0.57 -7.97
N ARG A 48 -3.94 -1.36 -8.66
CA ARG A 48 -3.82 -2.81 -8.40
C ARG A 48 -3.35 -3.08 -6.96
N TRP A 49 -2.35 -2.33 -6.50
CA TRP A 49 -1.78 -2.51 -5.17
C TRP A 49 -2.73 -2.07 -4.05
N LEU A 50 -3.43 -0.96 -4.21
CA LEU A 50 -4.37 -0.44 -3.23
C LEU A 50 -5.62 -1.32 -3.14
N ASN A 51 -6.21 -1.72 -4.28
CA ASN A 51 -7.32 -2.67 -4.28
C ASN A 51 -6.90 -4.00 -3.67
N GLY A 52 -5.75 -4.56 -4.09
CA GLY A 52 -5.21 -5.80 -3.51
C GLY A 52 -5.00 -5.69 -2.00
N ALA A 53 -4.39 -4.61 -1.53
CA ALA A 53 -4.20 -4.34 -0.11
C ALA A 53 -5.53 -4.23 0.64
N PHE A 54 -6.52 -3.53 0.08
CA PHE A 54 -7.83 -3.34 0.69
C PHE A 54 -8.55 -4.67 0.92
N PHE A 55 -8.65 -5.53 -0.10
CA PHE A 55 -9.30 -6.84 0.04
C PHE A 55 -8.53 -7.79 0.95
N ALA A 56 -7.19 -7.77 0.92
CA ALA A 56 -6.38 -8.55 1.85
C ALA A 56 -6.57 -8.09 3.29
N THR A 57 -6.63 -6.77 3.54
CA THR A 57 -6.88 -6.23 4.88
C THR A 57 -8.27 -6.62 5.38
N LEU A 58 -9.32 -6.52 4.55
CA LEU A 58 -10.66 -6.99 4.92
C LEU A 58 -10.66 -8.49 5.26
N PHE A 59 -9.97 -9.30 4.47
CA PHE A 59 -9.82 -10.73 4.73
C PHE A 59 -9.14 -10.99 6.07
N SER A 60 -8.02 -10.33 6.35
CA SER A 60 -7.31 -10.48 7.63
C SER A 60 -8.13 -9.98 8.82
N ILE A 61 -8.91 -8.90 8.65
CA ILE A 61 -9.82 -8.40 9.70
C ILE A 61 -10.96 -9.39 9.95
N TRP A 62 -11.51 -10.02 8.91
CA TRP A 62 -12.59 -11.01 9.08
C TRP A 62 -12.10 -12.30 9.74
N ASN A 63 -10.88 -12.72 9.41
CA ASN A 63 -10.32 -14.01 9.80
C ASN A 63 -9.37 -13.95 11.00
N TRP A 64 -9.16 -12.78 11.63
CA TRP A 64 -8.15 -12.55 12.66
C TRP A 64 -8.13 -13.61 13.78
N GLY A 65 -9.30 -14.12 14.17
CA GLY A 65 -9.46 -15.13 15.21
C GLY A 65 -8.76 -16.46 14.91
N ARG A 66 -8.55 -16.80 13.64
CA ARG A 66 -7.90 -18.06 13.21
C ARG A 66 -6.47 -18.17 13.70
N ILE A 67 -5.75 -17.05 13.81
CA ILE A 67 -4.40 -17.04 14.39
C ILE A 67 -4.46 -17.54 15.86
N TYR A 68 -5.55 -17.29 16.58
CA TYR A 68 -5.69 -17.68 17.99
C TYR A 68 -6.26 -19.09 18.14
N SER A 69 -7.26 -19.44 17.34
CA SER A 69 -8.00 -20.70 17.45
C SER A 69 -7.34 -21.87 16.71
N GLU A 70 -6.73 -21.63 15.55
CA GLU A 70 -6.23 -22.69 14.67
C GLU A 70 -4.71 -22.89 14.77
N SER A 71 -3.94 -21.83 14.99
CA SER A 71 -2.47 -21.96 15.04
C SER A 71 -1.95 -22.50 16.38
N SER A 72 -0.80 -23.17 16.32
CA SER A 72 -0.06 -23.67 17.49
C SER A 72 1.03 -22.71 17.98
N HIS A 73 0.92 -21.40 17.66
CA HIS A 73 1.84 -20.39 18.16
C HIS A 73 1.77 -20.26 19.69
N SER A 74 2.89 -19.94 20.32
CA SER A 74 2.96 -19.69 21.77
C SER A 74 2.10 -18.49 22.18
N PHE A 75 1.69 -18.46 23.45
CA PHE A 75 0.86 -17.38 24.01
C PHE A 75 1.49 -16.00 23.78
N SER A 76 2.80 -15.85 24.06
CA SER A 76 3.52 -14.59 23.87
C SER A 76 3.52 -14.12 22.41
N ARG A 77 3.66 -15.06 21.46
CA ARG A 77 3.61 -14.73 20.02
C ARG A 77 2.20 -14.33 19.58
N LYS A 78 1.17 -15.04 20.06
CA LYS A 78 -0.24 -14.66 19.83
C LYS A 78 -0.55 -13.27 20.38
N MET A 79 0.00 -12.90 21.55
CA MET A 79 -0.12 -11.56 22.11
C MET A 79 0.60 -10.51 21.25
N ALA A 80 1.81 -10.80 20.78
CA ALA A 80 2.53 -9.89 19.87
C ALA A 80 1.77 -9.65 18.56
N PHE A 81 1.17 -10.70 17.98
CA PHE A 81 0.29 -10.56 16.82
C PHE A 81 -0.94 -9.70 17.12
N LEU A 82 -1.48 -9.75 18.34
CA LEU A 82 -2.63 -8.91 18.72
C LEU A 82 -2.26 -7.43 18.68
N VAL A 83 -1.10 -7.07 19.24
CA VAL A 83 -0.61 -5.69 19.24
C VAL A 83 -0.38 -5.20 17.80
N LEU A 84 0.24 -6.02 16.94
CA LEU A 84 0.44 -5.68 15.53
C LEU A 84 -0.87 -5.58 14.75
N TYR A 85 -1.85 -6.44 15.07
CA TYR A 85 -3.18 -6.40 14.49
C TYR A 85 -3.92 -5.12 14.88
N LEU A 86 -3.90 -4.73 16.17
CA LEU A 86 -4.48 -3.47 16.64
C LEU A 86 -3.82 -2.26 15.97
N TYR A 87 -2.49 -2.25 15.86
CA TYR A 87 -1.76 -1.22 15.11
C TYR A 87 -2.22 -1.18 13.64
N ASN A 88 -2.33 -2.31 12.96
CA ASN A 88 -2.79 -2.37 11.57
C ASN A 88 -4.25 -1.91 11.41
N LEU A 89 -5.12 -2.23 12.37
CA LEU A 89 -6.50 -1.77 12.39
C LEU A 89 -6.57 -0.24 12.53
N LEU A 90 -5.87 0.33 13.51
CA LEU A 90 -5.80 1.78 13.72
C LEU A 90 -5.20 2.49 12.49
N TYR A 91 -4.13 1.93 11.92
CA TYR A 91 -3.52 2.44 10.70
C TYR A 91 -4.48 2.40 9.51
N THR A 92 -5.29 1.35 9.39
CA THR A 92 -6.30 1.21 8.34
C THR A 92 -7.43 2.23 8.51
N VAL A 93 -7.91 2.43 9.74
CA VAL A 93 -8.93 3.45 10.05
C VAL A 93 -8.40 4.86 9.74
N PHE A 94 -7.17 5.17 10.16
CA PHE A 94 -6.52 6.43 9.83
C PHE A 94 -6.34 6.61 8.31
N GLY A 95 -5.94 5.54 7.61
CA GLY A 95 -5.79 5.48 6.16
C GLY A 95 -7.11 5.70 5.41
N PHE A 96 -8.24 5.23 5.96
CA PHE A 96 -9.56 5.41 5.37
C PHE A 96 -9.98 6.90 5.32
N PHE A 97 -9.60 7.67 6.34
CA PHE A 97 -9.84 9.12 6.45
C PHE A 97 -8.65 9.98 6.00
N LEU A 98 -7.62 9.37 5.39
CA LEU A 98 -6.40 10.08 5.01
C LEU A 98 -6.62 11.25 4.04
N PRO A 99 -7.51 11.18 3.01
CA PRO A 99 -7.80 12.34 2.16
C PRO A 99 -8.38 13.52 2.93
N ALA A 100 -9.32 13.27 3.84
CA ALA A 100 -9.90 14.31 4.67
C ALA A 100 -8.87 14.89 5.65
N ASN A 101 -8.09 14.03 6.32
CA ASN A 101 -7.01 14.48 7.21
C ASN A 101 -5.97 15.33 6.45
N LEU A 102 -5.59 14.95 5.23
CA LEU A 102 -4.65 15.72 4.42
C LEU A 102 -5.25 17.08 4.00
N TYR A 103 -6.52 17.09 3.56
CA TYR A 103 -7.21 18.35 3.25
C TYR A 103 -7.24 19.29 4.46
N LEU A 104 -7.68 18.79 5.61
CA LEU A 104 -7.79 19.57 6.83
C LEU A 104 -6.43 20.09 7.31
N ALA A 105 -5.38 19.26 7.23
CA ALA A 105 -4.02 19.68 7.58
C ALA A 105 -3.57 20.86 6.71
N LEU A 106 -3.74 20.75 5.39
CA LEU A 106 -3.34 21.82 4.46
C LEU A 106 -4.19 23.08 4.66
N PHE A 107 -5.51 22.91 4.80
CA PHE A 107 -6.44 24.01 5.06
C PHE A 107 -6.06 24.78 6.34
N PHE A 108 -5.89 24.09 7.46
CA PHE A 108 -5.59 24.74 8.73
C PHE A 108 -4.19 25.35 8.78
N VAL A 109 -3.20 24.78 8.10
CA VAL A 109 -1.85 25.39 8.00
C VAL A 109 -1.91 26.72 7.26
N VAL A 110 -2.61 26.76 6.11
CA VAL A 110 -2.79 28.01 5.35
C VAL A 110 -3.63 29.01 6.14
N PHE A 111 -4.71 28.58 6.79
CA PHE A 111 -5.53 29.41 7.68
C PHE A 111 -4.68 30.04 8.80
N GLN A 112 -3.87 29.25 9.49
CA GLN A 112 -2.99 29.72 10.57
C GLN A 112 -1.92 30.67 10.06
N GLY A 113 -1.34 30.40 8.89
CA GLY A 113 -0.30 31.25 8.31
C GLY A 113 -0.83 32.62 7.92
N PHE A 114 -1.90 32.67 7.14
CA PHE A 114 -2.38 33.92 6.52
C PHE A 114 -3.39 34.68 7.37
N GLN A 115 -4.42 34.02 7.91
CA GLN A 115 -5.50 34.70 8.66
C GLN A 115 -5.16 34.93 10.14
N GLN A 116 -4.37 34.05 10.76
CA GLN A 116 -3.93 34.24 12.15
C GLN A 116 -2.56 34.93 12.29
N ASN A 117 -1.99 35.42 11.19
CA ASN A 117 -0.67 36.08 11.12
C ASN A 117 0.43 35.35 11.93
N ARG A 118 0.47 34.01 11.85
CA ARG A 118 1.47 33.20 12.59
C ARG A 118 2.81 33.08 11.86
N LEU A 119 2.95 33.73 10.70
CA LEU A 119 4.19 33.81 9.96
C LEU A 119 4.89 35.12 10.33
N GLU A 120 5.81 35.10 11.30
CA GLU A 120 6.53 36.32 11.71
C GLU A 120 7.41 36.88 10.58
N PHE A 121 7.83 36.04 9.62
CA PHE A 121 8.67 36.44 8.49
C PHE A 121 7.91 37.18 7.37
N VAL A 122 6.59 37.08 7.34
CA VAL A 122 5.72 37.76 6.37
C VAL A 122 4.58 38.37 7.15
N ASP A 123 4.73 39.63 7.54
CA ASP A 123 3.68 40.32 8.28
C ASP A 123 2.44 40.49 7.39
N THR A 124 1.39 39.73 7.70
CA THR A 124 0.12 39.82 6.96
C THR A 124 -0.82 40.88 7.52
N SER A 125 -0.44 41.57 8.59
CA SER A 125 -1.30 42.55 9.28
C SER A 125 -1.62 43.79 8.44
N GLU A 126 -0.79 44.12 7.46
CA GLU A 126 -1.00 45.25 6.54
C GLU A 126 -2.03 44.95 5.44
N TYR A 127 -2.35 43.67 5.20
CA TYR A 127 -3.36 43.29 4.20
C TYR A 127 -4.76 43.34 4.78
N SER A 128 -5.73 43.75 3.95
CA SER A 128 -7.13 43.74 4.38
C SER A 128 -7.64 42.31 4.60
N GLN A 129 -8.52 42.15 5.59
CA GLN A 129 -9.13 40.84 5.91
C GLN A 129 -9.78 40.19 4.68
N THR A 130 -10.39 40.99 3.80
CA THR A 130 -10.99 40.50 2.56
C THR A 130 -9.98 39.82 1.62
N VAL A 131 -8.74 40.32 1.55
CA VAL A 131 -7.68 39.73 0.71
C VAL A 131 -7.22 38.40 1.30
N LEU A 132 -7.03 38.35 2.63
CA LEU A 132 -6.62 37.14 3.34
C LEU A 132 -7.68 36.04 3.25
N ASP A 133 -8.96 36.41 3.45
CA ASP A 133 -10.10 35.52 3.28
C ASP A 133 -10.16 35.00 1.85
N CYS A 134 -10.03 35.87 0.85
CA CYS A 134 -10.05 35.50 -0.56
C CYS A 134 -8.95 34.47 -0.90
N ALA A 135 -7.73 34.65 -0.39
CA ALA A 135 -6.63 33.72 -0.62
C ALA A 135 -6.94 32.31 -0.06
N VAL A 136 -7.45 32.22 1.17
CA VAL A 136 -7.82 30.94 1.79
C VAL A 136 -9.01 30.31 1.06
N TYR A 137 -10.01 31.09 0.65
CA TYR A 137 -11.14 30.58 -0.14
C TYR A 137 -10.71 30.05 -1.51
N MET A 138 -9.83 30.76 -2.21
CA MET A 138 -9.27 30.32 -3.49
C MET A 138 -8.47 29.02 -3.34
N TYR A 139 -7.68 28.89 -2.27
CA TYR A 139 -6.96 27.66 -1.95
C TYR A 139 -7.93 26.50 -1.74
N ASN A 140 -8.96 26.68 -0.91
CA ASN A 140 -9.96 25.65 -0.65
C ASN A 140 -10.74 25.26 -1.90
N PHE A 141 -11.16 26.27 -2.68
CA PHE A 141 -11.86 26.05 -3.93
C PHE A 141 -11.01 25.21 -4.89
N ALA A 142 -9.74 25.56 -5.10
CA ALA A 142 -8.84 24.82 -5.96
C ALA A 142 -8.66 23.35 -5.50
N TYR A 143 -8.49 23.12 -4.20
CA TYR A 143 -8.31 21.76 -3.66
C TYR A 143 -9.58 20.91 -3.81
N LEU A 144 -10.73 21.43 -3.38
CA LEU A 144 -12.01 20.73 -3.42
C LEU A 144 -12.50 20.50 -4.86
N PHE A 145 -12.32 21.50 -5.73
CA PHE A 145 -12.60 21.37 -7.15
C PHE A 145 -11.70 20.30 -7.80
N GLY A 146 -10.41 20.26 -7.42
CA GLY A 146 -9.50 19.21 -7.83
C GLY A 146 -9.94 17.81 -7.41
N LEU A 147 -10.41 17.64 -6.16
CA LEU A 147 -10.98 16.37 -5.69
C LEU A 147 -12.23 15.96 -6.47
N LEU A 148 -13.15 16.91 -6.70
CA LEU A 148 -14.36 16.66 -7.48
C LEU A 148 -14.02 16.22 -8.91
N MET A 149 -13.07 16.90 -9.56
CA MET A 149 -12.56 16.52 -10.88
C MET A 149 -11.98 15.11 -10.89
N LEU A 150 -11.24 14.70 -9.85
CA LEU A 150 -10.71 13.33 -9.74
C LEU A 150 -11.81 12.29 -9.67
N ILE A 151 -12.89 12.55 -8.92
CA ILE A 151 -14.03 11.62 -8.82
C ILE A 151 -14.73 11.50 -10.17
N ILE A 152 -15.01 12.63 -10.84
CA ILE A 152 -15.68 12.65 -12.15
C ILE A 152 -14.87 11.88 -13.20
N ILE A 153 -13.57 12.18 -13.29
CA ILE A 153 -12.69 11.54 -14.28
C ILE A 153 -12.45 10.07 -13.92
N GLY A 154 -12.31 9.75 -12.64
CA GLY A 154 -12.06 8.39 -12.17
C GLY A 154 -13.21 7.42 -12.43
N LEU A 155 -14.46 7.90 -12.44
CA LEU A 155 -15.65 7.11 -12.74
C LEU A 155 -15.84 6.82 -14.23
N GLY A 156 -15.59 7.82 -15.08
CA GLY A 156 -15.93 7.75 -16.50
C GLY A 156 -14.79 7.37 -17.44
N ASN A 157 -13.53 7.65 -17.05
CA ASN A 157 -12.42 7.67 -18.00
C ASN A 157 -11.23 6.80 -17.56
N ASN A 158 -10.65 6.10 -18.54
CA ASN A 158 -9.34 5.49 -18.36
C ASN A 158 -8.24 6.58 -18.30
N PRO A 159 -7.28 6.52 -17.36
CA PRO A 159 -6.20 7.50 -17.25
C PRO A 159 -5.36 7.65 -18.51
N LYS A 160 -5.36 6.62 -19.38
CA LYS A 160 -4.72 6.66 -20.69
C LYS A 160 -5.31 7.74 -21.62
N HIS A 161 -6.60 8.05 -21.51
CA HIS A 161 -7.28 9.02 -22.37
C HIS A 161 -7.22 10.45 -21.80
N MET A 162 -7.10 10.59 -20.48
CA MET A 162 -7.11 11.88 -19.78
C MET A 162 -5.77 12.21 -19.12
N LYS A 163 -4.64 11.83 -19.77
CA LYS A 163 -3.30 11.95 -19.19
C LYS A 163 -3.02 13.37 -18.72
N LEU A 164 -3.28 14.36 -19.58
CA LEU A 164 -2.99 15.77 -19.31
C LEU A 164 -3.68 16.27 -18.04
N THR A 165 -4.93 15.87 -17.81
CA THR A 165 -5.68 16.26 -16.62
C THR A 165 -5.11 15.67 -15.34
N TYR A 166 -4.66 14.40 -15.38
CA TYR A 166 -3.98 13.79 -14.23
C TYR A 166 -2.63 14.47 -13.94
N TYR A 167 -1.86 14.83 -14.97
CA TYR A 167 -0.63 15.60 -14.80
C TYR A 167 -0.89 17.00 -14.24
N PHE A 168 -1.92 17.70 -14.74
CA PHE A 168 -2.33 19.01 -14.25
C PHE A 168 -2.75 18.96 -12.78
N LEU A 169 -3.64 18.03 -12.42
CA LEU A 169 -4.08 17.86 -11.03
C LEU A 169 -2.93 17.47 -10.11
N GLY A 170 -2.04 16.59 -10.57
CA GLY A 170 -0.83 16.22 -9.83
C GLY A 170 0.10 17.43 -9.57
N ALA A 171 0.29 18.28 -10.58
CA ALA A 171 1.09 19.50 -10.45
C ALA A 171 0.44 20.51 -9.49
N VAL A 172 -0.87 20.77 -9.62
CA VAL A 172 -1.63 21.67 -8.73
C VAL A 172 -1.51 21.20 -7.28
N PHE A 173 -1.81 19.92 -7.03
CA PHE A 173 -1.69 19.35 -5.69
C PHE A 173 -0.26 19.40 -5.15
N GLY A 174 0.74 19.16 -6.01
CA GLY A 174 2.14 19.24 -5.61
C GLY A 174 2.58 20.67 -5.23
N VAL A 175 2.18 21.67 -6.00
CA VAL A 175 2.44 23.08 -5.68
C VAL A 175 1.75 23.46 -4.36
N MET A 176 0.47 23.11 -4.18
CA MET A 176 -0.26 23.38 -2.94
C MET A 176 0.39 22.74 -1.71
N MET A 177 0.89 21.50 -1.86
CA MET A 177 1.62 20.79 -0.80
C MET A 177 2.94 21.46 -0.47
N MET A 178 3.71 21.87 -1.48
CA MET A 178 4.99 22.56 -1.26
C MET A 178 4.80 23.92 -0.58
N LEU A 179 3.84 24.72 -1.06
CA LEU A 179 3.50 26.02 -0.45
C LEU A 179 3.05 25.85 1.01
N SER A 180 2.13 24.91 1.27
CA SER A 180 1.66 24.66 2.64
C SER A 180 2.76 24.12 3.54
N SER A 181 3.68 23.31 3.01
CA SER A 181 4.83 22.80 3.77
C SER A 181 5.79 23.93 4.15
N LEU A 182 6.05 24.88 3.24
CA LEU A 182 6.85 26.06 3.55
C LEU A 182 6.19 26.94 4.61
N VAL A 183 4.87 27.15 4.52
CA VAL A 183 4.10 27.87 5.56
C VAL A 183 4.18 27.13 6.90
N GLY A 184 3.99 25.81 6.92
CA GLY A 184 4.08 25.00 8.14
C GLY A 184 5.46 25.08 8.80
N VAL A 185 6.53 25.06 8.01
CA VAL A 185 7.91 25.26 8.50
C VAL A 185 8.08 26.68 9.07
N GLY A 186 7.56 27.71 8.38
CA GLY A 186 7.59 29.09 8.88
C GLY A 186 6.88 29.27 10.22
N ILE A 187 5.68 28.69 10.36
CA ILE A 187 4.92 28.70 11.63
C ILE A 187 5.69 27.97 12.73
N PHE A 188 6.34 26.85 12.42
CA PHE A 188 7.13 26.09 13.39
C PHE A 188 8.29 26.91 13.97
N PHE A 189 9.04 27.63 13.11
CA PHE A 189 10.14 28.48 13.55
C PHE A 189 9.70 29.78 14.22
N SER A 190 8.49 30.26 13.93
CA SER A 190 7.90 31.45 14.58
C SER A 190 7.24 31.12 15.93
N SER A 191 7.01 29.84 16.23
CA SER A 191 6.35 29.43 17.48
C SER A 191 7.37 29.23 18.60
N PRO A 192 7.05 29.58 19.85
CA PRO A 192 7.94 29.33 20.98
C PRO A 192 8.24 27.83 21.13
N ALA A 193 9.52 27.52 21.31
CA ALA A 193 10.04 26.16 21.36
C ALA A 193 9.60 25.44 22.65
N ASN A 194 8.53 24.66 22.57
CA ASN A 194 8.09 23.77 23.63
C ASN A 194 8.67 22.37 23.43
N ILE A 195 9.12 21.70 24.51
CA ILE A 195 9.67 20.34 24.43
C ILE A 195 8.67 19.39 23.74
N ASN A 196 7.39 19.49 24.08
CA ASN A 196 6.34 18.68 23.50
C ASN A 196 6.20 18.88 21.98
N SER A 197 6.29 20.13 21.47
CA SER A 197 6.19 20.38 20.03
C SER A 197 7.42 19.87 19.28
N ILE A 198 8.61 19.98 19.87
CA ILE A 198 9.85 19.44 19.29
C ILE A 198 9.76 17.91 19.19
N VAL A 199 9.36 17.23 20.26
CA VAL A 199 9.23 15.77 20.27
C VAL A 199 8.22 15.29 19.23
N VAL A 200 7.04 15.92 19.17
CA VAL A 200 6.02 15.58 18.18
C VAL A 200 6.54 15.80 16.75
N SER A 201 7.21 16.92 16.47
CA SER A 201 7.79 17.18 15.14
C SER A 201 8.86 16.16 14.74
N ILE A 202 9.73 15.74 15.66
CA ILE A 202 10.71 14.67 15.42
C ILE A 202 10.00 13.35 15.09
N LEU A 203 8.93 13.02 15.82
CA LEU A 203 8.17 11.80 15.58
C LEU A 203 7.31 11.84 14.30
N THR A 204 6.85 13.02 13.89
CA THR A 204 6.06 13.18 12.65
C THR A 204 6.94 13.20 11.40
N VAL A 205 8.04 13.97 11.39
CA VAL A 205 8.89 14.17 10.20
C VAL A 205 10.30 13.59 10.39
N GLY A 206 10.90 13.77 11.57
CA GLY A 206 12.27 13.30 11.85
C GLY A 206 12.47 11.80 11.68
N VAL A 207 11.43 10.98 11.92
CA VAL A 207 11.46 9.52 11.72
C VAL A 207 11.89 9.11 10.31
N TYR A 208 11.54 9.89 9.28
CA TYR A 208 11.95 9.62 7.89
C TYR A 208 13.46 9.74 7.68
N PHE A 209 14.17 10.49 8.54
CA PHE A 209 15.62 10.63 8.52
C PHE A 209 16.29 9.69 9.52
N ILE A 210 15.74 9.57 10.73
CA ILE A 210 16.31 8.74 11.81
C ILE A 210 16.29 7.26 11.42
N GLY A 211 15.19 6.73 10.88
CA GLY A 211 15.08 5.31 10.53
C GLY A 211 16.17 4.87 9.54
N PRO A 212 16.29 5.51 8.37
CA PRO A 212 17.36 5.21 7.41
C PRO A 212 18.76 5.50 7.95
N ALA A 213 18.93 6.48 8.85
CA ALA A 213 20.21 6.73 9.52
C ALA A 213 20.65 5.57 10.42
N LEU A 214 19.71 4.93 11.13
CA LEU A 214 20.01 3.72 11.91
C LEU A 214 20.53 2.57 11.03
N HIS A 215 20.17 2.55 9.74
CA HIS A 215 20.59 1.53 8.79
C HIS A 215 21.69 1.98 7.81
N GLY A 216 22.21 3.22 7.94
CA GLY A 216 23.27 3.75 7.07
C GLY A 216 22.82 4.17 5.66
N GLU A 217 21.52 4.30 5.40
CA GLU A 217 20.93 4.49 4.06
C GLU A 217 20.31 5.89 3.86
N VAL A 218 20.86 6.93 4.52
CA VAL A 218 20.28 8.29 4.54
C VAL A 218 20.27 8.98 3.18
N HIS A 219 21.23 8.65 2.31
CA HIS A 219 21.40 9.30 1.01
C HIS A 219 20.15 9.20 0.12
N HIS A 220 19.42 8.08 0.18
CA HIS A 220 18.17 7.91 -0.57
C HIS A 220 17.10 8.92 -0.15
N ILE A 221 17.01 9.22 1.15
CA ILE A 221 16.04 10.17 1.68
C ILE A 221 16.38 11.58 1.24
N PHE A 222 17.64 12.01 1.39
CA PHE A 222 18.04 13.36 0.99
C PHE A 222 17.75 13.65 -0.50
N MET A 223 17.98 12.68 -1.39
CA MET A 223 17.75 12.85 -2.82
C MET A 223 16.26 12.87 -3.20
N THR A 224 15.39 12.20 -2.42
CA THR A 224 13.98 11.98 -2.80
C THR A 224 12.97 12.71 -1.93
N PHE A 225 13.35 13.25 -0.77
CA PHE A 225 12.43 13.80 0.22
C PHE A 225 11.53 14.92 -0.35
N THR A 226 12.11 15.91 -1.03
CA THR A 226 11.34 17.01 -1.62
C THR A 226 10.36 16.52 -2.69
N HIS A 227 10.82 15.62 -3.57
CA HIS A 227 9.98 15.01 -4.60
C HIS A 227 8.85 14.17 -4.00
N TYR A 228 9.14 13.39 -2.97
CA TYR A 228 8.16 12.58 -2.26
C TYR A 228 7.12 13.47 -1.57
N THR A 229 7.55 14.51 -0.85
CA THR A 229 6.67 15.47 -0.18
C THR A 229 5.71 16.13 -1.17
N ALA A 230 6.21 16.63 -2.31
CA ALA A 230 5.35 17.18 -3.37
C ALA A 230 4.33 16.16 -3.91
N LEU A 231 4.67 14.87 -3.95
CA LEU A 231 3.79 13.82 -4.45
C LEU A 231 2.81 13.25 -3.42
N ILE A 232 2.90 13.63 -2.14
CA ILE A 232 2.01 13.11 -1.07
C ILE A 232 0.52 13.23 -1.45
N PRO A 233 -0.01 14.40 -1.87
CA PRO A 233 -1.42 14.48 -2.21
C PRO A 233 -1.76 13.74 -3.51
N SER A 234 -0.80 13.52 -4.41
CA SER A 234 -1.02 12.64 -5.56
C SER A 234 -1.21 11.18 -5.12
N PHE A 235 -0.44 10.70 -4.14
CA PHE A 235 -0.64 9.36 -3.58
C PHE A 235 -1.92 9.25 -2.76
N VAL A 236 -2.23 10.26 -1.95
CA VAL A 236 -3.40 10.24 -1.07
C VAL A 236 -4.70 10.46 -1.85
N ASN A 237 -4.75 11.44 -2.76
CA ASN A 237 -5.97 11.78 -3.48
C ASN A 237 -6.07 11.03 -4.81
N ILE A 238 -5.13 11.25 -5.74
CA ILE A 238 -5.24 10.71 -7.11
C ILE A 238 -5.27 9.19 -7.10
N ALA A 239 -4.29 8.55 -6.44
CA ALA A 239 -4.21 7.09 -6.45
C ALA A 239 -5.38 6.45 -5.70
N THR A 240 -5.76 6.97 -4.53
CA THR A 240 -6.85 6.41 -3.72
C THR A 240 -8.22 6.60 -4.38
N VAL A 241 -8.55 7.82 -4.84
CA VAL A 241 -9.82 8.09 -5.54
C VAL A 241 -9.94 7.20 -6.76
N TYR A 242 -8.90 7.14 -7.59
CA TYR A 242 -8.92 6.30 -8.79
C TYR A 242 -9.06 4.81 -8.45
N SER A 243 -8.44 4.36 -7.35
CA SER A 243 -8.56 2.98 -6.86
C SER A 243 -10.00 2.63 -6.47
N PHE A 244 -10.66 3.47 -5.66
CA PHE A 244 -12.05 3.25 -5.26
C PHE A 244 -13.04 3.37 -6.42
N CYS A 245 -12.81 4.29 -7.36
CA CYS A 245 -13.61 4.38 -8.59
C CYS A 245 -13.50 3.12 -9.48
N ASN A 246 -12.39 2.38 -9.35
CA ASN A 246 -12.08 1.21 -10.18
C ASN A 246 -11.88 -0.07 -9.34
N LEU A 247 -12.61 -0.20 -8.21
CA LEU A 247 -12.53 -1.35 -7.29
C LEU A 247 -12.89 -2.69 -7.96
N GLN A 248 -13.71 -2.66 -9.02
CA GLN A 248 -14.20 -3.80 -9.77
C GLN A 248 -13.16 -4.39 -10.73
N ASP A 249 -12.14 -3.62 -11.13
CA ASP A 249 -11.10 -4.08 -12.04
C ASP A 249 -10.00 -4.81 -11.26
N LEU A 250 -10.30 -6.07 -10.96
CA LEU A 250 -9.47 -7.00 -10.19
C LEU A 250 -8.56 -7.87 -11.06
N SER A 251 -8.35 -7.49 -12.33
CA SER A 251 -7.47 -8.21 -13.23
C SER A 251 -6.02 -8.16 -12.71
N TRP A 252 -5.56 -9.27 -12.14
CA TRP A 252 -4.16 -9.47 -11.78
C TRP A 252 -3.48 -10.26 -12.91
N GLY A 253 -2.30 -9.79 -13.32
CA GLY A 253 -1.25 -10.73 -13.72
C GLY A 253 -1.37 -11.48 -15.04
N THR A 254 -2.30 -11.19 -15.95
CA THR A 254 -2.25 -11.77 -17.30
C THR A 254 -2.07 -10.70 -18.38
N LYS A 255 -0.85 -10.14 -18.46
CA LYS A 255 -0.43 -9.46 -19.71
C LYS A 255 -0.44 -10.52 -20.83
N GLY A 256 -1.55 -10.66 -21.56
CA GLY A 256 -1.60 -11.47 -22.79
C GLY A 256 -2.19 -12.88 -22.68
N LEU A 257 -2.73 -13.33 -21.55
CA LEU A 257 -3.53 -14.58 -21.51
C LEU A 257 -5.01 -14.23 -21.71
N HIS A 258 -5.34 -13.72 -22.90
CA HIS A 258 -6.72 -13.67 -23.38
C HIS A 258 -7.00 -14.76 -24.42
N ASP A 259 -6.03 -15.63 -24.70
CA ASP A 259 -6.29 -16.82 -25.49
C ASP A 259 -6.94 -17.86 -24.57
N ASP A 260 -8.24 -17.99 -24.79
CA ASP A 260 -9.13 -18.96 -24.16
C ASP A 260 -8.45 -20.35 -24.13
N PRO A 261 -8.21 -20.97 -22.95
CA PRO A 261 -7.64 -22.33 -22.87
C PRO A 261 -8.48 -23.37 -23.63
N LEU A 262 -9.74 -23.05 -23.91
CA LEU A 262 -10.70 -23.83 -24.67
C LEU A 262 -10.58 -23.68 -26.20
N LEU A 263 -9.86 -22.67 -26.71
CA LEU A 263 -9.54 -22.59 -28.15
C LEU A 263 -8.50 -23.64 -28.57
N LEU A 264 -7.77 -24.21 -27.62
CA LEU A 264 -6.79 -25.28 -27.83
C LEU A 264 -7.40 -26.69 -27.84
N SER A 265 -8.70 -26.85 -27.51
CA SER A 265 -9.37 -28.16 -27.48
C SER A 265 -10.17 -28.50 -28.75
N LEU A 266 -10.04 -27.70 -29.81
CA LEU A 266 -10.58 -28.04 -31.13
C LEU A 266 -9.52 -28.78 -31.95
N ASP A 267 -9.08 -29.94 -31.46
CA ASP A 267 -8.41 -30.91 -32.32
C ASP A 267 -9.50 -31.61 -33.15
N ASP A 268 -9.51 -31.33 -34.45
CA ASP A 268 -10.46 -31.79 -35.47
C ASP A 268 -10.34 -33.31 -35.76
N THR A 269 -10.43 -34.15 -34.73
CA THR A 269 -10.31 -35.62 -34.88
C THR A 269 -11.26 -36.41 -33.99
N GLU A 270 -12.56 -36.12 -34.01
CA GLU A 270 -13.58 -37.04 -33.45
C GLU A 270 -14.52 -37.55 -34.56
N LYS A 271 -14.31 -38.81 -34.97
CA LYS A 271 -15.24 -39.59 -35.80
C LYS A 271 -16.43 -40.03 -34.93
N GLY A 272 -17.52 -39.26 -34.97
CA GLY A 272 -18.81 -39.59 -34.33
C GLY A 272 -19.98 -39.27 -35.25
N ASP A 273 -21.14 -39.89 -34.99
CA ASP A 273 -22.38 -39.68 -35.75
C ASP A 273 -22.75 -38.18 -35.79
N PHE A 274 -23.11 -37.67 -36.97
CA PHE A 274 -23.25 -36.22 -37.24
C PHE A 274 -24.20 -35.51 -36.26
N LYS A 275 -25.21 -36.25 -35.78
CA LYS A 275 -26.21 -35.77 -34.83
C LYS A 275 -25.64 -35.55 -33.41
N ASP A 276 -24.67 -36.36 -33.00
CA ASP A 276 -24.07 -36.32 -31.67
C ASP A 276 -23.05 -35.18 -31.55
N VAL A 277 -22.29 -34.94 -32.63
CA VAL A 277 -21.39 -33.78 -32.76
C VAL A 277 -22.18 -32.46 -32.69
N ILE A 278 -23.35 -32.40 -33.33
CA ILE A 278 -24.23 -31.22 -33.29
C ILE A 278 -24.83 -31.03 -31.89
N ALA A 279 -25.24 -32.10 -31.21
CA ALA A 279 -25.78 -32.03 -29.85
C ALA A 279 -24.72 -31.54 -28.84
N LYS A 280 -23.49 -32.08 -28.92
CA LYS A 280 -22.34 -31.65 -28.11
C LYS A 280 -21.99 -30.18 -28.35
N ARG A 281 -22.05 -29.71 -29.61
CA ARG A 281 -21.83 -28.30 -29.95
C ARG A 281 -22.90 -27.36 -29.37
N ARG A 282 -24.19 -27.74 -29.45
CA ARG A 282 -25.29 -26.96 -28.84
C ARG A 282 -25.20 -26.91 -27.32
N ALA A 283 -24.90 -28.04 -26.67
CA ALA A 283 -24.71 -28.09 -25.21
C ALA A 283 -23.53 -27.22 -24.75
N MET A 284 -22.42 -27.21 -25.51
CA MET A 284 -21.27 -26.34 -25.23
C MET A 284 -21.59 -24.86 -25.44
N GLU A 285 -22.38 -24.51 -26.46
CA GLU A 285 -22.86 -23.13 -26.68
C GLU A 285 -23.82 -22.65 -25.58
N GLU A 286 -24.72 -23.51 -25.10
CA GLU A 286 -25.61 -23.21 -23.98
C GLU A 286 -24.83 -23.02 -22.68
N CYS A 287 -23.88 -23.91 -22.38
CA CYS A 287 -22.97 -23.78 -21.25
C CYS A 287 -22.20 -22.45 -21.33
N ARG A 288 -21.68 -22.09 -22.50
CA ARG A 288 -21.00 -20.79 -22.74
C ARG A 288 -21.92 -19.60 -22.49
N ARG A 289 -23.20 -19.70 -22.89
CA ARG A 289 -24.19 -18.62 -22.66
C ARG A 289 -24.48 -18.48 -21.16
N GLU A 290 -24.67 -19.58 -20.46
CA GLU A 290 -24.87 -19.57 -19.01
C GLU A 290 -23.66 -19.03 -18.25
N GLU A 291 -22.43 -19.41 -18.63
CA GLU A 291 -21.21 -18.90 -18.01
C GLU A 291 -21.03 -17.41 -18.25
N LYS A 292 -21.32 -16.93 -19.47
CA LYS A 292 -21.33 -15.50 -19.79
C LYS A 292 -22.37 -14.75 -18.97
N GLU A 293 -23.58 -15.27 -18.85
CA GLU A 293 -24.64 -14.66 -18.05
C GLU A 293 -24.27 -14.63 -16.55
N ARG A 294 -23.72 -15.72 -16.02
CA ARG A 294 -23.21 -15.77 -14.63
C ARG A 294 -22.07 -14.78 -14.43
N ALA A 295 -21.16 -14.65 -15.40
CA ALA A 295 -20.05 -13.68 -15.34
C ALA A 295 -20.56 -12.24 -15.38
N GLU A 296 -21.53 -11.94 -16.24
CA GLU A 296 -22.19 -10.62 -16.31
C GLU A 296 -22.94 -10.28 -15.03
N ASN A 297 -23.69 -11.23 -14.46
CA ASN A 297 -24.39 -11.04 -13.19
C ASN A 297 -23.42 -10.79 -12.03
N ARG A 298 -22.32 -11.55 -11.95
CA ARG A 298 -21.23 -11.26 -10.99
C ARG A 298 -20.66 -9.86 -11.21
N LYS A 299 -20.38 -9.48 -12.45
CA LYS A 299 -19.85 -8.16 -12.80
C LYS A 299 -20.79 -7.03 -12.34
N LYS A 300 -22.09 -7.13 -12.63
CA LYS A 300 -23.10 -6.16 -12.17
C LYS A 300 -23.15 -6.04 -10.64
N SER A 301 -23.11 -7.18 -9.94
CA SER A 301 -23.06 -7.19 -8.46
C SER A 301 -21.80 -6.50 -7.93
N PHE A 302 -20.63 -6.75 -8.53
CA PHE A 302 -19.38 -6.08 -8.16
C PHE A 302 -19.38 -4.59 -8.49
N GLU A 303 -20.00 -4.17 -9.59
CA GLU A 303 -20.15 -2.75 -9.93
C GLU A 303 -21.04 -2.01 -8.93
N ALA A 304 -22.15 -2.63 -8.48
CA ALA A 304 -23.00 -2.08 -7.43
C ALA A 304 -22.26 -2.01 -6.09
N PHE A 305 -21.56 -3.08 -5.70
CA PHE A 305 -20.72 -3.11 -4.49
C PHE A 305 -19.67 -2.00 -4.49
N ARG A 306 -18.95 -1.83 -5.60
CA ARG A 306 -17.99 -0.73 -5.78
C ARG A 306 -18.65 0.62 -5.57
N THR A 307 -19.76 0.89 -6.25
CA THR A 307 -20.44 2.19 -6.16
C THR A 307 -20.84 2.49 -4.72
N ASN A 308 -21.40 1.51 -4.00
CA ASN A 308 -21.76 1.66 -2.59
C ASN A 308 -20.53 1.98 -1.72
N ILE A 309 -19.44 1.24 -1.87
CA ILE A 309 -18.20 1.50 -1.11
C ILE A 309 -17.62 2.87 -1.44
N LEU A 310 -17.55 3.25 -2.72
CA LEU A 310 -17.05 4.56 -3.13
C LEU A 310 -17.88 5.68 -2.50
N LEU A 311 -19.21 5.57 -2.54
CA LEU A 311 -20.09 6.57 -1.92
C LEU A 311 -19.91 6.60 -0.40
N THR A 312 -19.90 5.45 0.29
CA THR A 312 -19.65 5.39 1.74
C THR A 312 -18.31 6.02 2.10
N TRP A 313 -17.25 5.71 1.37
CA TRP A 313 -15.91 6.26 1.60
C TRP A 313 -15.84 7.78 1.31
N ALA A 314 -16.39 8.24 0.19
CA ALA A 314 -16.36 9.65 -0.19
C ALA A 314 -17.21 10.50 0.77
N PHE A 315 -18.43 10.06 1.08
CA PHE A 315 -19.31 10.79 2.00
C PHE A 315 -18.80 10.76 3.44
N SER A 316 -18.22 9.66 3.92
CA SER A 316 -17.63 9.62 5.26
C SER A 316 -16.44 10.58 5.39
N ASN A 317 -15.57 10.67 4.38
CA ASN A 317 -14.49 11.65 4.34
C ASN A 317 -15.03 13.09 4.28
N LEU A 318 -16.05 13.34 3.48
CA LEU A 318 -16.68 14.67 3.37
C LEU A 318 -17.35 15.09 4.68
N ILE A 319 -18.17 14.22 5.27
CA ILE A 319 -18.85 14.47 6.55
C ILE A 319 -17.82 14.69 7.65
N PHE A 320 -16.76 13.88 7.70
CA PHE A 320 -15.68 14.07 8.67
C PHE A 320 -14.99 15.44 8.49
N ALA A 321 -14.65 15.83 7.27
CA ALA A 321 -14.05 17.13 7.00
C ALA A 321 -14.97 18.30 7.41
N LEU A 322 -16.25 18.25 7.02
CA LEU A 322 -17.23 19.27 7.39
C LEU A 322 -17.45 19.33 8.90
N PHE A 323 -17.51 18.18 9.57
CA PHE A 323 -17.65 18.11 11.03
C PHE A 323 -16.48 18.80 11.72
N ILE A 324 -15.24 18.54 11.31
CA ILE A 324 -14.06 19.19 11.89
C ILE A 324 -14.07 20.70 11.61
N VAL A 325 -14.36 21.13 10.37
CA VAL A 325 -14.39 22.55 10.02
C VAL A 325 -15.46 23.33 10.79
N TYR A 326 -16.63 22.74 11.03
CA TYR A 326 -17.74 23.43 11.69
C TYR A 326 -17.68 23.35 13.22
N PHE A 327 -17.34 22.19 13.78
CA PHE A 327 -17.43 21.95 15.23
C PHE A 327 -16.09 22.05 15.96
N THR A 328 -14.95 22.11 15.26
CA THR A 328 -13.62 22.07 15.89
C THR A 328 -12.75 23.25 15.44
N SER A 329 -11.85 23.71 16.32
CA SER A 329 -10.86 24.73 15.99
C SER A 329 -9.54 24.13 15.52
N SER A 330 -8.76 24.91 14.75
CA SER A 330 -7.42 24.52 14.32
C SER A 330 -6.47 24.24 15.50
N SER A 331 -6.68 24.90 16.64
CA SER A 331 -5.88 24.71 17.86
C SER A 331 -6.09 23.36 18.54
N ILE A 332 -7.22 22.68 18.30
CA ILE A 332 -7.52 21.36 18.89
C ILE A 332 -7.18 20.26 17.89
N TYR A 333 -7.65 20.42 16.65
CA TYR A 333 -7.54 19.38 15.64
C TYR A 333 -6.09 19.15 15.18
N MET A 334 -5.31 20.21 14.95
CA MET A 334 -3.95 20.06 14.44
C MET A 334 -3.01 19.32 15.41
N PRO A 335 -2.97 19.66 16.72
CA PRO A 335 -2.18 18.88 17.67
C PRO A 335 -2.63 17.42 17.76
N LEU A 336 -3.94 17.15 17.75
CA LEU A 336 -4.47 15.79 17.76
C LEU A 336 -4.00 14.99 16.54
N LEU A 337 -4.10 15.58 15.34
CA LEU A 337 -3.64 14.98 14.10
C LEU A 337 -2.14 14.67 14.16
N TYR A 338 -1.32 15.63 14.61
CA TYR A 338 0.12 15.43 14.75
C TYR A 338 0.48 14.34 15.76
N ILE A 339 -0.21 14.25 16.89
CA ILE A 339 -0.03 13.18 17.88
C ILE A 339 -0.41 11.82 17.28
N CYS A 340 -1.50 11.73 16.53
CA CYS A 340 -1.88 10.49 15.84
C CYS A 340 -0.81 10.05 14.84
N VAL A 341 -0.31 10.96 14.00
CA VAL A 341 0.75 10.67 13.02
C VAL A 341 2.06 10.31 13.73
N ALA A 342 2.44 11.05 14.77
CA ALA A 342 3.61 10.78 15.59
C ALA A 342 3.52 9.39 16.23
N SER A 343 2.36 8.99 16.75
CA SER A 343 2.14 7.67 17.34
C SER A 343 2.33 6.54 16.32
N ILE A 344 1.74 6.68 15.12
CA ILE A 344 1.90 5.70 14.03
C ILE A 344 3.38 5.59 13.62
N ASN A 345 4.07 6.72 13.45
CA ASN A 345 5.47 6.73 13.06
C ASN A 345 6.39 6.23 14.17
N SER A 346 6.05 6.45 15.44
CA SER A 346 6.78 5.92 16.59
C SER A 346 6.79 4.39 16.57
N CYS A 347 5.65 3.75 16.28
CA CYS A 347 5.58 2.30 16.12
C CYS A 347 6.51 1.80 14.99
N ARG A 348 6.61 2.54 13.87
CA ARG A 348 7.52 2.21 12.78
C ARG A 348 8.99 2.35 13.19
N LEU A 349 9.33 3.41 13.92
CA LEU A 349 10.67 3.63 14.44
C LEU A 349 11.07 2.54 15.43
N LEU A 350 10.17 2.13 16.32
CA LEU A 350 10.38 0.99 17.23
C LEU A 350 10.62 -0.31 16.47
N GLY A 351 9.90 -0.56 15.37
CA GLY A 351 10.14 -1.71 14.50
C GLY A 351 11.51 -1.67 13.83
N CYS A 352 11.93 -0.49 13.36
CA CYS A 352 13.25 -0.27 12.76
C CYS A 352 14.38 -0.50 13.78
N ALA A 353 14.30 0.11 14.96
CA ALA A 353 15.25 -0.11 16.05
C ALA A 353 15.25 -1.58 16.52
N GLY A 354 14.07 -2.19 16.63
CA GLY A 354 13.92 -3.60 16.99
C GLY A 354 14.57 -4.54 15.98
N HIS A 355 14.48 -4.24 14.67
CA HIS A 355 15.14 -5.01 13.63
C HIS A 355 16.68 -4.90 13.71
N LEU A 356 17.19 -3.70 14.00
CA LEU A 356 18.63 -3.48 14.22
C LEU A 356 19.14 -4.33 15.40
N ILE A 357 18.43 -4.29 16.53
CA ILE A 357 18.76 -5.10 17.72
C ILE A 357 18.70 -6.59 17.39
N TYR A 358 17.68 -7.03 16.64
CA TYR A 358 17.54 -8.42 16.20
C TYR A 358 18.72 -8.91 15.34
N ILE A 359 19.19 -8.10 14.39
CA ILE A 359 20.33 -8.46 13.53
C ILE A 359 21.63 -8.58 14.33
N HIS A 360 21.87 -7.65 15.26
CA HIS A 360 23.13 -7.60 16.02
C HIS A 360 23.16 -8.46 17.28
N THR A 361 22.02 -9.01 17.71
CA THR A 361 21.93 -9.82 18.94
C THR A 361 21.65 -11.29 18.60
N THR A 362 22.71 -12.10 18.51
CA THR A 362 22.62 -13.54 18.21
C THR A 362 21.71 -14.28 19.20
N GLY A 363 21.85 -14.01 20.50
CA GLY A 363 21.02 -14.64 21.52
C GLY A 363 19.52 -14.29 21.45
N LEU A 364 19.17 -13.10 20.95
CA LEU A 364 17.77 -12.74 20.71
C LEU A 364 17.24 -13.47 19.48
N ARG A 365 18.05 -13.53 18.41
CA ARG A 365 17.74 -14.25 17.19
C ARG A 365 17.50 -15.73 17.47
N ASP A 366 18.37 -16.39 18.22
CA ASP A 366 18.29 -17.83 18.50
C ASP A 366 17.11 -18.17 19.45
N ARG A 367 16.64 -17.23 20.27
CA ARG A 367 15.38 -17.40 21.06
C ARG A 367 14.12 -17.24 20.22
N ILE A 368 14.16 -16.40 19.18
CA ILE A 368 13.02 -16.14 18.30
C ILE A 368 12.93 -17.22 17.21
N LEU A 369 14.08 -17.65 16.69
CA LEU A 369 14.27 -18.73 15.74
C LEU A 369 14.68 -19.99 16.51
N ASP A 370 13.69 -20.79 16.93
CA ASP A 370 13.99 -22.14 17.39
C ASP A 370 14.41 -23.00 16.20
N LYS A 371 15.73 -23.08 15.97
CA LYS A 371 16.32 -23.89 14.89
C LYS A 371 16.19 -25.41 15.17
N THR A 372 15.84 -25.82 16.39
CA THR A 372 15.80 -27.25 16.77
C THR A 372 14.61 -28.00 16.18
N GLU A 373 13.56 -27.30 15.78
CA GLU A 373 12.38 -27.87 15.12
C GLU A 373 12.43 -27.79 13.58
N CYS A 374 13.60 -27.46 13.03
CA CYS A 374 13.83 -27.43 11.60
C CYS A 374 14.22 -28.84 11.12
N GLY A 375 13.35 -29.45 10.30
CA GLY A 375 13.59 -30.77 9.73
C GLY A 375 14.79 -30.79 8.79
N ASN A 376 15.46 -31.94 8.73
CA ASN A 376 16.69 -32.19 8.01
C ASN A 376 16.47 -32.36 6.48
N GLY A 377 15.26 -32.10 5.99
CA GLY A 377 14.88 -32.31 4.58
C GLY A 377 14.85 -33.79 4.11
N THR A 378 15.14 -34.78 4.97
CA THR A 378 15.28 -36.20 4.58
C THR A 378 13.98 -37.01 4.59
N GLY A 379 12.81 -36.37 4.67
CA GLY A 379 11.50 -37.03 4.71
C GLY A 379 10.78 -37.04 3.35
N ARG A 380 9.83 -37.97 3.17
CA ARG A 380 8.98 -38.13 1.96
C ARG A 380 8.14 -36.89 1.62
N TYR A 381 8.06 -35.93 2.54
CA TYR A 381 7.68 -34.54 2.31
C TYR A 381 8.76 -33.67 2.98
N PRO A 382 9.41 -32.75 2.25
CA PRO A 382 10.42 -31.88 2.85
C PRO A 382 9.75 -30.95 3.85
N GLN A 383 9.83 -31.29 5.14
CA GLN A 383 9.43 -30.41 6.23
C GLN A 383 10.60 -29.45 6.54
N ASN A 384 10.36 -28.17 6.25
CA ASN A 384 11.06 -26.96 6.69
C ASN A 384 12.52 -26.76 6.19
N SER A 385 12.70 -25.74 5.35
CA SER A 385 13.86 -25.47 4.49
C SER A 385 15.09 -24.81 5.14
N TYR A 386 15.20 -24.76 6.47
CA TYR A 386 16.25 -23.95 7.10
C TYR A 386 17.68 -24.49 6.95
N VAL A 387 17.85 -25.81 6.76
CA VAL A 387 19.19 -26.43 6.64
C VAL A 387 19.93 -25.98 5.37
N GLN A 388 19.22 -25.48 4.36
CA GLN A 388 19.84 -24.93 3.14
C GLN A 388 19.93 -23.39 3.14
N LEU A 389 19.47 -22.69 4.18
CA LEU A 389 19.52 -21.22 4.15
C LEU A 389 20.94 -20.68 4.22
N ASP A 390 21.84 -21.30 4.97
CA ASP A 390 23.24 -20.84 5.04
C ASP A 390 23.99 -21.09 3.72
N GLU A 391 23.74 -22.22 3.06
CA GLU A 391 24.24 -22.52 1.71
C GLU A 391 23.62 -21.57 0.67
N HIS A 392 22.32 -21.28 0.79
CA HIS A 392 21.63 -20.33 -0.07
C HIS A 392 22.12 -18.89 0.15
N TYR A 393 22.42 -18.49 1.39
CA TYR A 393 23.03 -17.21 1.71
C TYR A 393 24.45 -17.12 1.18
N ALA A 394 25.24 -18.19 1.28
CA ALA A 394 26.57 -18.25 0.67
C ALA A 394 26.48 -18.08 -0.85
N ALA A 395 25.54 -18.78 -1.51
CA ALA A 395 25.31 -18.64 -2.95
C ALA A 395 24.86 -17.22 -3.35
N LEU A 396 23.92 -16.61 -2.61
CA LEU A 396 23.48 -15.23 -2.85
C LEU A 396 24.63 -14.22 -2.64
N THR A 397 25.49 -14.45 -1.66
CA THR A 397 26.66 -13.61 -1.39
C THR A 397 27.69 -13.74 -2.52
N GLU A 398 27.87 -14.95 -3.07
CA GLU A 398 28.71 -15.17 -4.25
C GLU A 398 28.15 -14.51 -5.50
N ASP A 399 26.83 -14.59 -5.74
CA ASP A 399 26.15 -13.91 -6.84
C ASP A 399 26.31 -12.38 -6.74
N GLN A 400 26.21 -11.80 -5.53
CA GLN A 400 26.49 -10.38 -5.32
C GLN A 400 27.94 -10.02 -5.60
N ARG A 401 28.92 -10.85 -5.18
CA ARG A 401 30.34 -10.62 -5.48
C ARG A 401 30.63 -10.74 -6.98
N ALA A 402 30.03 -11.71 -7.67
CA ALA A 402 30.16 -11.89 -9.11
C ALA A 402 29.59 -10.68 -9.86
N PHE A 403 28.42 -10.18 -9.43
CA PHE A 403 27.80 -8.98 -10.01
C PHE A 403 28.63 -7.71 -9.76
N ALA A 404 29.10 -7.48 -8.53
CA ALA A 404 29.93 -6.32 -8.19
C ALA A 404 31.29 -6.33 -8.91
N SER A 405 31.82 -7.51 -9.25
CA SER A 405 33.05 -7.68 -10.02
C SER A 405 32.84 -7.67 -11.54
N GLY A 406 31.61 -7.52 -12.02
CA GLY A 406 31.28 -7.55 -13.46
C GLY A 406 31.50 -8.92 -14.12
N ARG A 407 31.70 -9.99 -13.34
CA ARG A 407 31.84 -11.36 -13.86
C ARG A 407 30.46 -11.95 -14.07
N THR A 408 30.02 -12.02 -15.33
CA THR A 408 28.88 -12.84 -15.71
C THR A 408 29.25 -14.31 -15.60
N ASN A 409 28.81 -15.00 -14.53
CA ASN A 409 28.88 -16.46 -14.46
C ASN A 409 27.85 -17.06 -15.42
N ALA A 410 28.22 -17.15 -16.69
CA ALA A 410 27.55 -17.97 -17.68
C ALA A 410 28.15 -19.39 -17.64
N SER A 411 27.90 -20.16 -16.57
CA SER A 411 28.05 -21.62 -16.61
C SER A 411 27.58 -22.28 -15.30
N ALA A 412 26.89 -23.42 -15.45
CA ALA A 412 26.50 -24.39 -14.42
C ALA A 412 25.12 -24.22 -13.75
N ARG A 413 24.05 -24.14 -14.56
CA ARG A 413 22.83 -24.92 -14.26
C ARG A 413 22.73 -26.03 -15.30
N SER A 414 23.34 -27.17 -15.02
CA SER A 414 23.14 -28.39 -15.79
C SER A 414 21.77 -29.00 -15.44
N ASN A 415 20.88 -28.97 -16.42
CA ASN A 415 19.78 -29.87 -16.81
C ASN A 415 19.50 -31.23 -16.08
N ASN A 416 19.81 -31.46 -14.80
CA ASN A 416 19.70 -32.80 -14.20
C ASN A 416 18.48 -33.11 -13.30
N ASP A 417 17.53 -32.18 -13.09
CA ASP A 417 16.40 -32.45 -12.17
C ASP A 417 15.05 -32.75 -12.86
N VAL A 418 15.06 -33.32 -14.08
CA VAL A 418 13.80 -33.68 -14.80
C VAL A 418 13.58 -35.19 -14.96
N TYR A 419 14.50 -36.06 -14.51
CA TYR A 419 14.30 -37.52 -14.58
C TYR A 419 14.55 -38.21 -13.24
N SER A 420 13.60 -38.10 -12.31
CA SER A 420 13.48 -38.98 -11.15
C SER A 420 12.05 -38.92 -10.56
N ALA A 421 11.06 -39.18 -11.40
CA ALA A 421 9.71 -39.54 -10.98
C ALA A 421 9.08 -40.46 -12.03
N ALA A 422 9.45 -41.74 -11.93
CA ALA A 422 8.70 -42.87 -12.46
C ALA A 422 8.64 -43.93 -11.36
#